data_AF-A0A8X7W4E1-F1
#
_entry.id   AF-A0A8X7W4E1-F1
#
_cell.length_a   1.000
_cell.length_b   1.000
_cell.length_c   1.000
_cell.angle_alpha   90.00
_cell.angle_beta   90.00
_cell.angle_gamma   90.00
#
_symmetry.space_group_name_H-M   'P 1'
#
loop_
_entity.id
_entity.type
_entity.pdbx_description
1 polymer ?
#
loop_
_entity_poly.entity_id
_entity_poly.type
_entity_poly.pdbx_seq_one_letter_code
_entity_poly.pdbx_strand_id
1 'polypeptide(L)'
;MSSSSGNGSNNGASSSYPPPPITSSRLYVANKAKEILAARDATGITKLVTNLCYAKESDESSNLLYKTFKKHFPNLLAVKLLHAYRFMTTTFPSSRSWVRAYSLELLTSLLIDLEESNIALKTEALKGMKEHLNACLVHQETSDREFKLLSRIISRVSVDFFIDSIPWDELSSFIVSLDDKKMLLMFGELPTVLDEEFLKPLLENDLALKIVKGLFHRDRDGDDEEWCLALEAGFNLMLQLINLERKDLVWDSVYAILSSVWEMVNVRKRDTAVRKGLLRLVRKVRGEALRFRGPEYEFVSRLALMIKRINGLGDDTKIAAKMIHDVLDRYYMGGAGVDLGFIQSLIGTNSA
;
A
#
# COMPACT_ATOMS: atom_id res chain seq x y z
N MET A 1 63.89 53.20 18.99
CA MET A 1 63.08 53.99 18.03
C MET A 1 62.69 53.07 16.88
N SER A 2 61.38 52.89 16.69
CA SER A 2 60.67 52.67 15.41
C SER A 2 61.01 51.42 14.56
N SER A 3 60.11 50.41 14.49
CA SER A 3 59.02 50.22 13.49
C SER A 3 59.45 49.25 12.37
N SER A 4 59.01 47.98 12.37
CA SER A 4 57.76 47.43 11.78
C SER A 4 57.85 47.10 10.28
N SER A 5 57.64 45.82 9.91
CA SER A 5 56.49 45.32 9.10
C SER A 5 56.77 44.05 8.28
N GLY A 6 55.94 43.01 8.51
CA GLY A 6 55.39 42.05 7.53
C GLY A 6 56.33 40.98 6.92
N ASN A 7 55.91 39.78 6.52
CA ASN A 7 54.60 39.12 6.47
C ASN A 7 54.79 37.63 6.06
N GLY A 8 53.83 36.74 6.36
CA GLY A 8 53.69 35.39 5.78
C GLY A 8 53.94 34.22 6.74
N SER A 9 52.99 33.82 7.61
CA SER A 9 51.82 32.98 7.33
C SER A 9 52.13 31.66 6.63
N ASN A 10 52.11 30.54 7.36
CA ASN A 10 51.56 29.30 6.84
C ASN A 10 50.83 28.52 7.95
N ASN A 11 49.50 28.56 7.84
CA ASN A 11 48.52 27.94 8.71
C ASN A 11 48.51 26.42 8.52
N GLY A 12 48.93 25.69 9.55
CA GLY A 12 48.51 24.30 9.74
C GLY A 12 47.07 24.30 10.25
N ALA A 13 46.10 24.23 9.34
CA ALA A 13 44.69 24.10 9.68
C ALA A 13 44.45 22.74 10.37
N SER A 14 44.41 22.74 11.70
CA SER A 14 43.76 21.69 12.48
C SER A 14 42.30 21.61 12.03
N SER A 15 41.98 20.55 11.29
CA SER A 15 40.61 20.15 10.95
C SER A 15 39.89 19.75 12.25
N SER A 16 39.36 20.75 12.94
CA SER A 16 38.52 20.60 14.13
C SER A 16 37.09 20.23 13.72
N TYR A 17 36.91 19.02 13.19
CA TYR A 17 35.59 18.40 13.29
C TYR A 17 35.49 17.78 14.68
N PRO A 18 34.54 18.20 15.53
CA PRO A 18 34.31 17.49 16.78
C PRO A 18 34.02 16.03 16.45
N PRO A 19 34.55 15.07 17.22
CA PRO A 19 34.21 13.67 17.01
C PRO A 19 32.68 13.53 17.05
N PRO A 20 32.08 12.73 16.16
CA PRO A 20 30.64 12.57 16.13
C PRO A 20 30.15 12.14 17.53
N PRO A 21 28.97 12.62 17.96
CA PRO A 21 28.45 12.31 19.29
C PRO A 21 28.49 10.80 19.55
N ILE A 22 28.77 10.38 20.78
CA ILE A 22 28.90 8.95 21.16
C ILE A 22 27.65 8.14 20.74
N THR A 23 26.49 8.79 20.72
CA THR A 23 25.19 8.26 20.28
C THR A 23 25.09 7.99 18.77
N SER A 24 26.05 8.46 17.98
CA SER A 24 26.18 8.23 16.53
C SER A 24 27.27 7.19 16.20
N SER A 25 27.97 6.64 17.19
CA SER A 25 28.95 5.58 16.96
C SER A 25 28.26 4.29 16.50
N ARG A 26 28.84 3.60 15.50
CA ARG A 26 28.26 2.36 14.93
C ARG A 26 28.01 1.28 15.98
N LEU A 27 28.90 1.17 16.97
CA LEU A 27 28.78 0.18 18.04
C LEU A 27 27.60 0.51 18.98
N TYR A 28 27.43 1.79 19.34
CA TYR A 28 26.28 2.24 20.12
C TYR A 28 24.95 1.98 19.40
N VAL A 29 24.88 2.36 18.12
CA VAL A 29 23.70 2.15 17.28
C VAL A 29 23.37 0.66 17.17
N ALA A 30 24.36 -0.21 16.95
CA ALA A 30 24.17 -1.65 16.88
C ALA A 30 23.68 -2.27 18.20
N ASN A 31 24.24 -1.84 19.33
CA ASN A 31 23.82 -2.33 20.65
C ASN A 31 22.39 -1.89 20.97
N LYS A 32 22.09 -0.61 20.79
CA LYS A 32 20.74 -0.06 20.99
C LYS A 32 19.73 -0.68 20.05
N ALA A 33 20.16 -0.98 18.82
CA ALA A 33 19.35 -1.72 17.87
C ALA A 33 18.95 -3.09 18.42
N LYS A 34 19.95 -3.86 18.87
CA LYS A 34 19.74 -5.18 19.45
C LYS A 34 18.82 -5.14 20.67
N GLU A 35 18.99 -4.16 21.55
CA GLU A 35 18.15 -3.98 22.74
C GLU A 35 16.67 -3.73 22.38
N ILE A 36 16.39 -2.76 21.51
CA ILE A 36 15.01 -2.42 21.11
C ILE A 36 14.32 -3.59 20.40
N LEU A 37 15.06 -4.30 19.54
CA LEU A 37 14.51 -5.43 18.78
C LEU A 37 14.30 -6.66 19.66
N ALA A 38 15.16 -6.90 20.66
CA ALA A 38 15.06 -8.02 21.59
C ALA A 38 14.01 -7.80 22.69
N ALA A 39 13.74 -6.55 23.06
CA ALA A 39 12.74 -6.21 24.08
C ALA A 39 11.36 -6.76 23.69
N ARG A 40 10.60 -7.34 24.63
CA ARG A 40 9.24 -7.84 24.33
C ARG A 40 8.20 -6.72 24.27
N ASP A 41 8.40 -5.64 25.01
CA ASP A 41 7.50 -4.50 25.02
C ASP A 41 7.64 -3.60 23.77
N ALA A 42 6.72 -2.65 23.62
CA ALA A 42 6.71 -1.69 22.51
C ALA A 42 7.41 -0.36 22.85
N THR A 43 7.90 -0.17 24.08
CA THR A 43 8.38 1.12 24.59
C THR A 43 9.54 1.67 23.75
N GLY A 44 10.54 0.83 23.49
CA GLY A 44 11.73 1.21 22.73
C GLY A 44 11.40 1.61 21.28
N ILE A 45 10.56 0.82 20.61
CA ILE A 45 10.17 1.10 19.22
C ILE A 45 9.22 2.29 19.13
N THR A 46 8.26 2.44 20.05
CA THR A 46 7.37 3.61 20.12
C THR A 46 8.17 4.89 20.35
N LYS A 47 9.19 4.86 21.21
CA LYS A 47 10.08 6.01 21.40
C LYS A 47 10.85 6.36 20.13
N LEU A 48 11.36 5.35 19.41
CA LEU A 48 12.02 5.58 18.11
C LEU A 48 11.07 6.21 17.09
N VAL A 49 9.88 5.63 16.90
CA VAL A 49 8.87 6.17 15.97
C VAL A 49 8.49 7.60 16.35
N THR A 50 8.27 7.86 17.64
CA THR A 50 7.99 9.21 18.15
C THR A 50 9.13 10.17 17.79
N ASN A 51 10.38 9.79 18.07
CA ASN A 51 11.52 10.65 17.75
C ASN A 51 11.62 10.94 16.25
N LEU A 52 11.45 9.93 15.38
CA LEU A 52 11.44 10.12 13.93
C LEU A 52 10.30 11.03 13.48
N CYS A 53 9.13 10.90 14.09
CA CYS A 53 7.95 11.73 13.84
C CYS A 53 8.20 13.22 14.12
N TYR A 54 8.81 13.49 15.28
CA TYR A 54 9.04 14.85 15.79
C TYR A 54 10.43 15.39 15.45
N ALA A 55 11.25 14.65 14.70
CA ALA A 55 12.65 14.96 14.51
C ALA A 55 12.82 16.36 13.91
N LYS A 56 13.58 17.21 14.61
CA LYS A 56 14.24 18.37 14.00
C LYS A 56 15.44 17.85 13.19
N GLU A 57 15.91 18.63 12.22
CA GLU A 57 17.01 18.29 11.28
C GLU A 57 18.29 17.70 11.93
N SER A 58 18.46 17.81 13.25
CA SER A 58 19.62 17.31 14.01
C SER A 58 19.48 15.94 14.69
N ASP A 59 18.33 15.24 14.66
CA ASP A 59 18.24 13.88 15.22
C ASP A 59 18.74 12.80 14.23
N GLU A 60 20.02 12.89 13.90
CA GLU A 60 20.73 11.91 13.07
C GLU A 60 20.75 10.52 13.71
N SER A 61 20.66 10.44 15.04
CA SER A 61 20.78 9.19 15.79
C SER A 61 19.60 8.25 15.59
N SER A 62 18.36 8.76 15.67
CA SER A 62 17.14 8.00 15.43
C SER A 62 17.05 7.55 13.97
N ASN A 63 17.43 8.43 13.03
CA ASN A 63 17.47 8.12 11.60
C ASN A 63 18.50 7.03 11.28
N LEU A 64 19.71 7.12 11.83
CA LEU A 64 20.76 6.12 11.64
C LEU A 64 20.33 4.76 12.24
N LEU A 65 19.68 4.78 13.38
CA LEU A 65 19.14 3.58 14.03
C LEU A 65 18.06 2.90 13.18
N TYR A 66 17.09 3.66 12.67
CA TYR A 66 16.06 3.15 11.77
C TYR A 66 16.64 2.58 10.47
N LYS A 67 17.58 3.29 9.83
CA LYS A 67 18.28 2.80 8.64
C LYS A 67 19.03 1.49 8.91
N THR A 68 19.63 1.37 10.10
CA THR A 68 20.30 0.13 10.52
C THR A 68 19.31 -1.02 10.68
N PHE A 69 18.14 -0.78 11.29
CA PHE A 69 17.06 -1.78 11.38
C PHE A 69 16.55 -2.22 10.02
N LYS A 70 16.21 -1.26 9.16
CA LYS A 70 15.71 -1.52 7.81
C LYS A 70 16.69 -2.39 7.01
N LYS A 71 17.99 -2.13 7.14
CA LYS A 71 19.03 -2.88 6.41
C LYS A 71 19.28 -4.28 6.96
N HIS A 72 19.36 -4.43 8.29
CA HIS A 72 19.87 -5.67 8.89
C HIS A 72 18.78 -6.57 9.49
N PHE A 73 17.64 -6.00 9.88
CA PHE A 73 16.56 -6.71 10.55
C PHE A 73 15.17 -6.31 10.04
N PRO A 74 14.93 -6.25 8.71
CA PRO A 74 13.68 -5.71 8.16
C PRO A 74 12.44 -6.50 8.61
N ASN A 75 12.53 -7.83 8.66
CA ASN A 75 11.46 -8.71 9.13
C ASN A 75 11.03 -8.40 10.57
N LEU A 76 12.01 -8.26 11.48
CA LEU A 76 11.73 -7.95 12.88
C LEU A 76 11.26 -6.50 13.05
N LEU A 77 11.82 -5.57 12.28
CA LEU A 77 11.37 -4.19 12.26
C LEU A 77 9.90 -4.09 11.83
N ALA A 78 9.47 -4.84 10.82
CA ALA A 78 8.09 -4.85 10.35
C ALA A 78 7.11 -5.24 11.48
N VAL A 79 7.40 -6.34 12.18
CA VAL A 79 6.63 -6.79 13.35
C VAL A 79 6.62 -5.71 14.44
N LYS A 80 7.79 -5.11 14.74
CA LYS A 80 7.91 -4.09 15.79
C LYS A 80 7.19 -2.79 15.48
N LEU A 81 7.19 -2.33 14.23
CA LEU A 81 6.44 -1.13 13.83
C LEU A 81 4.93 -1.35 13.96
N LEU A 82 4.45 -2.54 13.62
CA LEU A 82 3.05 -2.88 13.82
C LEU A 82 2.69 -3.04 15.31
N HIS A 83 3.59 -3.62 16.10
CA HIS A 83 3.44 -3.67 17.56
C HIS A 83 3.38 -2.27 18.17
N ALA A 84 4.22 -1.35 17.71
CA ALA A 84 4.21 0.05 18.15
C ALA A 84 2.87 0.72 17.84
N TYR A 85 2.34 0.53 16.62
CA TYR A 85 1.02 1.02 16.23
C TYR A 85 -0.06 0.47 17.18
N ARG A 86 -0.15 -0.86 17.33
CA ARG A 86 -1.11 -1.52 18.22
C ARG A 86 -1.02 -0.96 19.64
N PHE A 87 0.18 -0.90 20.20
CA PHE A 87 0.41 -0.44 21.57
C PHE A 87 -0.05 1.02 21.77
N MET A 88 0.23 1.89 20.80
CA MET A 88 -0.22 3.29 20.86
C MET A 88 -1.75 3.41 20.72
N THR A 89 -2.37 2.57 19.89
CA THR A 89 -3.83 2.52 19.75
C THR A 89 -4.51 2.08 21.04
N THR A 90 -3.98 1.07 21.74
CA THR A 90 -4.58 0.55 22.98
C THR A 90 -4.28 1.40 24.21
N THR A 91 -3.10 2.02 24.29
CA THR A 91 -2.62 2.72 25.50
C THR A 91 -2.91 4.21 25.46
N PHE A 92 -2.97 4.80 24.26
CA PHE A 92 -3.11 6.25 24.06
C PHE A 92 -4.14 6.58 22.97
N PRO A 93 -5.40 6.11 23.05
CA PRO A 93 -6.37 6.20 21.96
C PRO A 93 -6.65 7.64 21.48
N SER A 94 -6.67 8.61 22.39
CA SER A 94 -7.00 10.02 22.09
C SER A 94 -5.78 10.93 21.93
N SER A 95 -4.55 10.43 22.10
CA SER A 95 -3.33 11.23 21.99
C SER A 95 -2.34 10.59 21.03
N ARG A 96 -1.65 11.39 20.20
CA ARG A 96 -0.63 10.93 19.23
C ARG A 96 -1.17 10.18 17.99
N SER A 97 -2.40 10.44 17.55
CA SER A 97 -2.97 9.87 16.31
C SER A 97 -2.00 9.94 15.10
N TRP A 98 -1.32 11.06 14.93
CA TRP A 98 -0.35 11.23 13.84
C TRP A 98 0.92 10.37 14.00
N VAL A 99 1.40 10.12 15.23
CA VAL A 99 2.55 9.22 15.48
C VAL A 99 2.17 7.78 15.20
N ARG A 100 0.93 7.39 15.50
CA ARG A 100 0.39 6.07 15.14
C ARG A 100 0.37 5.88 13.63
N ALA A 101 -0.21 6.84 12.91
CA ALA A 101 -0.25 6.81 11.45
C ALA A 101 1.16 6.77 10.85
N TYR A 102 2.11 7.53 11.41
CA TYR A 102 3.50 7.50 10.96
C TYR A 102 4.18 6.14 11.16
N SER A 103 3.83 5.39 12.21
CA SER A 103 4.29 4.00 12.38
C SER A 103 3.84 3.11 11.22
N LEU A 104 2.60 3.28 10.76
CA LEU A 104 2.07 2.55 9.59
C LEU A 104 2.72 3.02 8.28
N GLU A 105 3.08 4.30 8.16
CA GLU A 105 3.80 4.83 7.00
C GLU A 105 5.21 4.27 6.89
N LEU A 106 5.94 4.23 8.01
CA LEU A 106 7.25 3.58 8.08
C LEU A 106 7.14 2.09 7.69
N LEU A 107 6.12 1.40 8.20
CA LEU A 107 5.87 0.00 7.85
C LEU A 107 5.54 -0.17 6.37
N THR A 108 4.66 0.68 5.83
CA THR A 108 4.29 0.65 4.40
C THR A 108 5.51 0.86 3.52
N SER A 109 6.35 1.86 3.83
CA SER A 109 7.62 2.08 3.12
C SER A 109 8.51 0.84 3.19
N LEU A 110 8.73 0.30 4.39
CA LEU A 110 9.57 -0.88 4.58
C LEU A 110 9.10 -2.08 3.74
N LEU A 111 7.79 -2.31 3.68
CA LEU A 111 7.22 -3.41 2.91
C LEU A 111 7.36 -3.20 1.39
N ILE A 112 7.24 -1.95 0.91
CA ILE A 112 7.54 -1.60 -0.48
C ILE A 112 9.02 -1.87 -0.80
N ASP A 113 9.94 -1.43 0.05
CA ASP A 113 11.38 -1.67 -0.15
C ASP A 113 11.72 -3.17 -0.20
N LEU A 114 11.02 -3.98 0.60
CA LEU A 114 11.17 -5.44 0.60
C LEU A 114 10.64 -6.06 -0.69
N GLU A 115 9.47 -5.62 -1.16
CA GLU A 115 8.89 -6.07 -2.43
C GLU A 115 9.79 -5.70 -3.62
N GLU A 116 10.26 -4.45 -3.70
CA GLU A 116 11.17 -3.99 -4.76
C GLU A 116 12.50 -4.74 -4.75
N SER A 117 12.92 -5.24 -3.59
CA SER A 117 14.12 -6.06 -3.43
C SER A 117 13.86 -7.56 -3.65
N ASN A 118 12.63 -7.97 -3.98
CA ASN A 118 12.20 -9.38 -4.03
C ASN A 118 12.51 -10.17 -2.75
N ILE A 119 12.40 -9.53 -1.60
CA ILE A 119 12.60 -10.15 -0.29
C ILE A 119 11.24 -10.45 0.33
N ALA A 120 10.91 -11.74 0.46
CA ALA A 120 9.72 -12.18 1.16
C ALA A 120 9.86 -11.99 2.69
N LEU A 121 8.73 -11.82 3.36
CA LEU A 121 8.69 -11.89 4.81
C LEU A 121 8.93 -13.33 5.27
N LYS A 122 9.72 -13.50 6.33
CA LYS A 122 9.97 -14.82 6.93
C LYS A 122 8.73 -15.29 7.70
N THR A 123 8.52 -16.59 7.77
CA THR A 123 7.38 -17.22 8.45
C THR A 123 7.20 -16.74 9.90
N GLU A 124 8.28 -16.57 10.67
CA GLU A 124 8.18 -16.06 12.04
C GLU A 124 7.70 -14.61 12.10
N ALA A 125 8.12 -13.78 11.13
CA ALA A 125 7.67 -12.41 11.02
C ALA A 125 6.21 -12.36 10.57
N LEU A 126 5.80 -13.19 9.60
CA LEU A 126 4.41 -13.32 9.18
C LEU A 126 3.51 -13.65 10.37
N LYS A 127 3.86 -14.68 11.15
CA LYS A 127 3.10 -15.05 12.35
C LYS A 127 2.95 -13.87 13.32
N GLY A 128 4.05 -13.18 13.64
CA GLY A 128 4.01 -11.99 14.50
C GLY A 128 3.17 -10.84 13.91
N MET A 129 3.23 -10.64 12.59
CA MET A 129 2.41 -9.64 11.91
C MET A 129 0.93 -10.01 11.96
N LYS A 130 0.53 -11.26 11.66
CA LYS A 130 -0.85 -11.72 11.76
C LYS A 130 -1.42 -11.55 13.16
N GLU A 131 -0.66 -11.92 14.20
CA GLU A 131 -1.06 -11.72 15.60
C GLU A 131 -1.35 -10.23 15.91
N HIS A 132 -0.49 -9.32 15.47
CA HIS A 132 -0.71 -7.89 15.69
C HIS A 132 -1.81 -7.32 14.81
N LEU A 133 -1.90 -7.72 13.54
CA LEU A 133 -2.95 -7.29 12.61
C LEU A 133 -4.31 -7.72 13.13
N ASN A 134 -4.52 -8.99 13.47
CA ASN A 134 -5.78 -9.48 14.03
C ASN A 134 -6.20 -8.69 15.28
N ALA A 135 -5.26 -8.38 16.17
CA ALA A 135 -5.55 -7.53 17.33
C ALA A 135 -5.97 -6.10 16.93
N CYS A 136 -5.36 -5.53 15.89
CA CYS A 136 -5.77 -4.23 15.34
C CYS A 136 -7.15 -4.29 14.67
N LEU A 137 -7.49 -5.39 13.98
CA LEU A 137 -8.79 -5.58 13.32
C LEU A 137 -9.96 -5.54 14.31
N VAL A 138 -9.76 -6.01 15.55
CA VAL A 138 -10.78 -5.95 16.61
C VAL A 138 -11.07 -4.50 17.06
N HIS A 139 -10.13 -3.57 16.87
CA HIS A 139 -10.28 -2.19 17.34
C HIS A 139 -10.85 -1.30 16.21
N GLN A 140 -12.16 -1.07 16.25
CA GLN A 140 -12.90 -0.39 15.16
C GLN A 140 -12.69 1.14 15.06
N GLU A 141 -12.03 1.77 16.04
CA GLU A 141 -11.74 3.22 16.02
C GLU A 141 -10.48 3.56 15.19
N THR A 142 -10.54 3.26 13.89
CA THR A 142 -9.47 3.58 12.94
C THR A 142 -9.91 4.73 12.03
N SER A 143 -9.10 5.80 11.94
CA SER A 143 -9.36 6.89 10.98
C SER A 143 -9.26 6.41 9.54
N ASP A 144 -9.91 7.07 8.58
CA ASP A 144 -9.87 6.66 7.17
C ASP A 144 -8.44 6.57 6.60
N ARG A 145 -7.54 7.45 7.06
CA ARG A 145 -6.12 7.41 6.69
C ARG A 145 -5.43 6.16 7.23
N GLU A 146 -5.60 5.88 8.51
CA GLU A 146 -5.03 4.67 9.14
C GLU A 146 -5.62 3.40 8.51
N PHE A 147 -6.92 3.39 8.19
CA PHE A 147 -7.58 2.26 7.55
C PHE A 147 -7.04 1.99 6.15
N LYS A 148 -6.81 3.04 5.35
CA LYS A 148 -6.15 2.91 4.03
C LYS A 148 -4.73 2.36 4.15
N LEU A 149 -3.95 2.82 5.13
CA LEU A 149 -2.60 2.30 5.37
C LEU A 149 -2.64 0.83 5.81
N LEU A 150 -3.53 0.48 6.75
CA LEU A 150 -3.72 -0.91 7.19
C LEU A 150 -4.16 -1.81 6.04
N SER A 151 -5.07 -1.35 5.16
CA SER A 151 -5.52 -2.13 4.01
C SER A 151 -4.37 -2.48 3.06
N ARG A 152 -3.46 -1.53 2.81
CA ARG A 152 -2.24 -1.76 2.01
C ARG A 152 -1.26 -2.71 2.69
N ILE A 153 -1.06 -2.55 3.99
CA ILE A 153 -0.20 -3.44 4.78
C ILE A 153 -0.75 -4.87 4.75
N ILE A 154 -2.06 -5.03 4.99
CA ILE A 154 -2.76 -6.31 4.94
C ILE A 154 -2.62 -6.92 3.56
N SER A 155 -2.89 -6.17 2.49
CA SER A 155 -2.73 -6.64 1.10
C SER A 155 -1.33 -7.20 0.86
N ARG A 156 -0.29 -6.42 1.18
CA ARG A 156 1.10 -6.85 0.94
C ARG A 156 1.48 -8.07 1.79
N VAL A 157 1.08 -8.12 3.04
CA VAL A 157 1.35 -9.25 3.94
C VAL A 157 0.59 -10.50 3.47
N SER A 158 -0.65 -10.33 3.01
CA SER A 158 -1.50 -11.41 2.49
C SER A 158 -0.87 -12.16 1.33
N VAL A 159 -0.08 -11.49 0.47
CA VAL A 159 0.65 -12.15 -0.62
C VAL A 159 1.48 -13.32 -0.09
N ASP A 160 2.32 -13.07 0.93
CA ASP A 160 3.21 -14.08 1.47
C ASP A 160 2.41 -15.16 2.24
N PHE A 161 1.33 -14.78 2.93
CA PHE A 161 0.44 -15.74 3.62
C PHE A 161 -0.21 -16.75 2.66
N PHE A 162 -0.83 -16.27 1.58
CA PHE A 162 -1.56 -17.14 0.67
C PHE A 162 -0.62 -17.93 -0.25
N ILE A 163 0.55 -17.39 -0.62
CA ILE A 163 1.60 -18.17 -1.30
C ILE A 163 2.05 -19.34 -0.43
N ASP A 164 2.23 -19.12 0.88
CA ASP A 164 2.59 -20.18 1.83
C ASP A 164 1.37 -21.04 2.25
N SER A 165 0.20 -20.83 1.64
CA SER A 165 -1.05 -21.55 1.95
C SER A 165 -1.44 -21.51 3.43
N ILE A 166 -1.15 -20.37 4.09
CA ILE A 166 -1.48 -20.13 5.49
C ILE A 166 -2.88 -19.48 5.55
N PRO A 167 -3.88 -20.12 6.19
CA PRO A 167 -5.24 -19.59 6.23
C PRO A 167 -5.34 -18.32 7.08
N TRP A 168 -6.31 -17.46 6.76
CA TRP A 168 -6.55 -16.19 7.46
C TRP A 168 -8.05 -15.88 7.64
N ASP A 169 -8.77 -16.82 8.25
CA ASP A 169 -10.22 -16.73 8.50
C ASP A 169 -10.64 -15.49 9.31
N GLU A 170 -9.76 -14.99 10.18
CA GLU A 170 -10.04 -13.78 10.95
C GLU A 170 -10.14 -12.53 10.07
N LEU A 171 -9.37 -12.50 8.98
CA LEU A 171 -9.40 -11.38 8.02
C LEU A 171 -10.66 -11.43 7.16
N SER A 172 -11.08 -12.60 6.67
CA SER A 172 -12.34 -12.72 5.91
C SER A 172 -13.53 -12.32 6.79
N SER A 173 -13.57 -12.80 8.04
CA SER A 173 -14.60 -12.44 9.03
C SER A 173 -14.62 -10.94 9.32
N PHE A 174 -13.43 -10.31 9.45
CA PHE A 174 -13.33 -8.87 9.63
C PHE A 174 -13.88 -8.12 8.42
N ILE A 175 -13.51 -8.51 7.20
CA ILE A 175 -13.99 -7.85 5.98
C ILE A 175 -15.52 -7.91 5.89
N VAL A 176 -16.13 -9.05 6.21
CA VAL A 176 -17.61 -9.19 6.27
C VAL A 176 -18.25 -8.18 7.22
N SER A 177 -17.59 -7.89 8.35
CA SER A 177 -18.11 -6.98 9.37
C SER A 177 -18.01 -5.49 9.03
N LEU A 178 -17.30 -5.13 7.94
CA LEU A 178 -17.11 -3.75 7.52
C LEU A 178 -18.35 -3.17 6.84
N ASP A 179 -18.49 -1.84 6.92
CA ASP A 179 -19.38 -1.10 6.04
C ASP A 179 -18.96 -1.27 4.56
N ASP A 180 -19.90 -1.03 3.65
CA ASP A 180 -19.70 -1.29 2.22
C ASP A 180 -18.46 -0.57 1.66
N LYS A 181 -18.22 0.70 2.03
CA LYS A 181 -17.08 1.47 1.53
C LYS A 181 -15.76 0.90 2.01
N LYS A 182 -15.65 0.59 3.30
CA LYS A 182 -14.43 -0.03 3.88
C LYS A 182 -14.22 -1.45 3.36
N MET A 183 -15.29 -2.21 3.17
CA MET A 183 -15.23 -3.55 2.58
C MET A 183 -14.69 -3.50 1.15
N LEU A 184 -15.23 -2.62 0.29
CA LEU A 184 -14.76 -2.46 -1.10
C LEU A 184 -13.30 -2.02 -1.14
N LEU A 185 -12.89 -1.08 -0.27
CA LEU A 185 -11.50 -0.66 -0.14
C LEU A 185 -10.58 -1.82 0.26
N MET A 186 -10.90 -2.52 1.35
CA MET A 186 -10.07 -3.63 1.83
C MET A 186 -9.98 -4.75 0.80
N PHE A 187 -11.11 -5.17 0.23
CA PHE A 187 -11.15 -6.24 -0.76
C PHE A 187 -10.47 -5.85 -2.08
N GLY A 188 -10.63 -4.61 -2.55
CA GLY A 188 -9.96 -4.11 -3.75
C GLY A 188 -8.44 -4.09 -3.61
N GLU A 189 -7.92 -3.87 -2.40
CA GLU A 189 -6.47 -3.90 -2.12
C GLU A 189 -5.91 -5.33 -2.09
N LEU A 190 -6.66 -6.35 -1.64
CA LEU A 190 -6.18 -7.74 -1.49
C LEU A 190 -5.56 -8.33 -2.77
N PRO A 191 -4.50 -9.16 -2.66
CA PRO A 191 -3.81 -9.73 -3.83
C PRO A 191 -4.68 -10.73 -4.58
N THR A 192 -4.29 -11.10 -5.79
CA THR A 192 -5.05 -12.00 -6.68
C THR A 192 -4.89 -13.50 -6.39
N VAL A 193 -4.09 -13.83 -5.38
CA VAL A 193 -3.73 -15.20 -5.00
C VAL A 193 -4.56 -15.74 -3.82
N LEU A 194 -5.82 -15.33 -3.69
CA LEU A 194 -6.65 -15.77 -2.57
C LEU A 194 -7.14 -17.20 -2.81
N ASP A 195 -7.27 -17.99 -1.74
CA ASP A 195 -7.87 -19.32 -1.80
C ASP A 195 -9.41 -19.27 -1.80
N GLU A 196 -10.03 -20.37 -2.20
CA GLU A 196 -11.50 -20.48 -2.30
C GLU A 196 -12.15 -20.38 -0.91
N GLU A 197 -11.53 -20.98 0.11
CA GLU A 197 -11.98 -20.96 1.48
C GLU A 197 -12.06 -19.54 2.06
N PHE A 198 -11.10 -18.67 1.76
CA PHE A 198 -11.10 -17.27 2.17
C PHE A 198 -12.17 -16.46 1.44
N LEU A 199 -12.39 -16.73 0.15
CA LEU A 199 -13.35 -15.99 -0.67
C LEU A 199 -14.79 -16.36 -0.37
N LYS A 200 -15.07 -17.62 -0.03
CA LYS A 200 -16.43 -18.12 0.18
C LYS A 200 -17.25 -17.30 1.18
N PRO A 201 -16.76 -16.97 2.40
CA PRO A 201 -17.49 -16.09 3.32
C PRO A 201 -17.81 -14.72 2.73
N LEU A 202 -16.93 -14.15 1.91
CA LEU A 202 -17.16 -12.83 1.30
C LEU A 202 -18.27 -12.90 0.25
N LEU A 203 -18.26 -13.95 -0.57
CA LEU A 203 -19.28 -14.19 -1.61
C LEU A 203 -20.66 -14.48 -0.99
N GLU A 204 -20.71 -15.26 0.09
CA GLU A 204 -21.93 -15.56 0.84
C GLU A 204 -22.50 -14.33 1.57
N ASN A 205 -21.67 -13.30 1.82
CA ASN A 205 -22.06 -12.05 2.48
C ASN A 205 -22.13 -10.87 1.49
N ASP A 206 -22.74 -11.11 0.33
CA ASP A 206 -23.16 -10.07 -0.63
C ASP A 206 -22.03 -9.24 -1.25
N LEU A 207 -20.77 -9.69 -1.26
CA LEU A 207 -19.66 -8.93 -1.87
C LEU A 207 -19.97 -8.51 -3.32
N ALA A 208 -20.45 -9.44 -4.15
CA ALA A 208 -20.81 -9.15 -5.54
C ALA A 208 -21.94 -8.11 -5.65
N LEU A 209 -22.96 -8.20 -4.79
CA LEU A 209 -24.06 -7.25 -4.75
C LEU A 209 -23.58 -5.85 -4.32
N LYS A 210 -22.68 -5.76 -3.35
CA LYS A 210 -22.08 -4.50 -2.90
C LYS A 210 -21.24 -3.83 -3.99
N ILE A 211 -20.46 -4.62 -4.74
CA ILE A 211 -19.73 -4.14 -5.91
C ILE A 211 -20.70 -3.56 -6.95
N VAL A 212 -21.76 -4.29 -7.31
CA VAL A 212 -22.74 -3.81 -8.28
C VAL A 212 -23.45 -2.54 -7.81
N LYS A 213 -23.82 -2.47 -6.52
CA LYS A 213 -24.42 -1.26 -5.92
C LYS A 213 -23.48 -0.05 -6.05
N GLY A 214 -22.19 -0.23 -5.74
CA GLY A 214 -21.18 0.83 -5.85
C GLY A 214 -20.85 1.21 -7.31
N LEU A 215 -21.05 0.30 -8.27
CA LEU A 215 -20.88 0.61 -9.70
C LEU A 215 -22.05 1.41 -10.29
N PHE A 216 -23.26 1.29 -9.74
CA PHE A 216 -24.48 1.86 -10.32
C PHE A 216 -25.25 2.75 -9.35
N HIS A 217 -24.58 3.58 -8.52
CA HIS A 217 -25.22 4.46 -7.51
C HIS A 217 -26.58 4.98 -7.96
N ARG A 218 -27.61 4.85 -7.13
CA ARG A 218 -28.97 5.30 -7.50
C ARG A 218 -29.11 6.83 -7.54
N ASP A 219 -28.24 7.54 -6.84
CA ASP A 219 -28.33 9.00 -6.71
C ASP A 219 -27.42 9.73 -7.69
N ARG A 220 -27.96 10.81 -8.27
CA ARG A 220 -27.32 11.63 -9.30
C ARG A 220 -26.05 12.36 -8.80
N ASP A 221 -25.89 12.44 -7.48
CA ASP A 221 -24.76 13.04 -6.75
C ASP A 221 -23.80 11.99 -6.16
N GLY A 222 -23.84 10.74 -6.66
CA GLY A 222 -23.06 9.62 -6.11
C GLY A 222 -21.57 9.92 -5.88
N ASP A 223 -20.98 9.28 -4.86
CA ASP A 223 -19.57 9.46 -4.48
C ASP A 223 -18.65 8.82 -5.54
N ASP A 224 -17.92 9.65 -6.30
CA ASP A 224 -16.92 9.18 -7.28
C ASP A 224 -15.88 8.26 -6.65
N GLU A 225 -15.57 8.44 -5.36
CA GLU A 225 -14.67 7.56 -4.63
C GLU A 225 -15.27 6.16 -4.47
N GLU A 226 -16.53 6.04 -4.09
CA GLU A 226 -17.19 4.75 -3.92
C GLU A 226 -17.29 3.98 -5.25
N TRP A 227 -17.55 4.68 -6.36
CA TRP A 227 -17.49 4.08 -7.69
C TRP A 227 -16.08 3.55 -8.03
N CYS A 228 -15.04 4.33 -7.72
CA CYS A 228 -13.65 3.88 -7.92
C CYS A 228 -13.33 2.63 -7.08
N LEU A 229 -13.78 2.59 -5.82
CA LEU A 229 -13.57 1.43 -4.94
C LEU A 229 -14.32 0.21 -5.45
N ALA A 230 -15.55 0.38 -5.92
CA ALA A 230 -16.34 -0.69 -6.53
C ALA A 230 -15.70 -1.22 -7.82
N LEU A 231 -15.14 -0.34 -8.66
CA LEU A 231 -14.37 -0.74 -9.84
C LEU A 231 -13.14 -1.57 -9.48
N GLU A 232 -12.36 -1.13 -8.48
CA GLU A 232 -11.17 -1.87 -8.01
C GLU A 232 -11.54 -3.23 -7.42
N ALA A 233 -12.57 -3.28 -6.56
CA ALA A 233 -13.07 -4.50 -5.96
C ALA A 233 -13.65 -5.47 -7.01
N GLY A 234 -14.43 -4.96 -7.97
CA GLY A 234 -14.96 -5.75 -9.08
C GLY A 234 -13.87 -6.31 -9.98
N PHE A 235 -12.86 -5.49 -10.30
CA PHE A 235 -11.68 -5.94 -11.02
C PHE A 235 -10.93 -7.05 -10.27
N ASN A 236 -10.72 -6.88 -8.96
CA ASN A 236 -10.07 -7.89 -8.14
C ASN A 236 -10.89 -9.19 -8.09
N LEU A 237 -12.21 -9.10 -7.90
CA LEU A 237 -13.11 -10.26 -7.89
C LEU A 237 -13.05 -11.04 -9.20
N MET A 238 -13.03 -10.37 -10.35
CA MET A 238 -12.94 -11.06 -11.65
C MET A 238 -11.64 -11.88 -11.79
N LEU A 239 -10.52 -11.34 -11.31
CA LEU A 239 -9.24 -12.05 -11.32
C LEU A 239 -9.29 -13.30 -10.42
N GLN A 240 -9.91 -13.20 -9.25
CA GLN A 240 -10.15 -14.36 -8.39
C GLN A 240 -11.04 -15.40 -9.06
N LEU A 241 -12.14 -14.98 -9.69
CA LEU A 241 -13.06 -15.90 -10.36
C LEU A 241 -12.42 -16.63 -11.54
N ILE A 242 -11.46 -15.99 -12.23
CA ILE A 242 -10.66 -16.64 -13.27
C ILE A 242 -9.78 -17.74 -12.66
N ASN A 243 -9.14 -17.46 -11.52
CA ASN A 243 -8.31 -18.42 -10.80
C ASN A 243 -9.11 -19.61 -10.25
N LEU A 244 -10.38 -19.38 -9.90
CA LEU A 244 -11.33 -20.42 -9.48
C LEU A 244 -12.07 -21.09 -10.66
N GLU A 245 -11.72 -20.79 -11.91
CA GLU A 245 -12.34 -21.31 -13.12
C GLU A 245 -13.87 -21.05 -13.24
N ARG A 246 -14.40 -20.04 -12.55
CA ARG A 246 -15.82 -19.64 -12.52
C ARG A 246 -16.20 -18.70 -13.67
N LYS A 247 -16.04 -19.20 -14.90
CA LYS A 247 -16.18 -18.42 -16.15
C LYS A 247 -17.55 -17.75 -16.34
N ASP A 248 -18.60 -18.35 -15.82
CA ASP A 248 -19.98 -17.83 -15.85
C ASP A 248 -20.08 -16.48 -15.13
N LEU A 249 -19.56 -16.40 -13.91
CA LEU A 249 -19.63 -15.20 -13.08
C LEU A 249 -18.69 -14.08 -13.55
N VAL A 250 -17.63 -14.43 -14.28
CA VAL A 250 -16.69 -13.45 -14.86
C VAL A 250 -17.40 -12.54 -15.86
N TRP A 251 -18.22 -13.10 -16.75
CA TRP A 251 -18.86 -12.31 -17.81
C TRP A 251 -19.95 -11.36 -17.29
N ASP A 252 -20.71 -11.77 -16.28
CA ASP A 252 -21.68 -10.90 -15.62
C ASP A 252 -20.98 -9.68 -14.99
N SER A 253 -19.82 -9.91 -14.37
CA SER A 253 -18.99 -8.87 -13.77
C SER A 253 -18.37 -7.94 -14.83
N VAL A 254 -17.91 -8.49 -15.95
CA VAL A 254 -17.41 -7.70 -17.11
C VAL A 254 -18.51 -6.80 -17.64
N TYR A 255 -19.71 -7.35 -17.85
CA TYR A 255 -20.85 -6.59 -18.33
C TYR A 255 -21.18 -5.44 -17.36
N ALA A 256 -21.27 -5.73 -16.06
CA ALA A 256 -21.52 -4.71 -15.03
C ALA A 256 -20.50 -3.56 -15.08
N ILE A 257 -19.20 -3.86 -15.16
CA ILE A 257 -18.15 -2.84 -15.24
C ILE A 257 -18.24 -2.03 -16.54
N LEU A 258 -18.39 -2.68 -17.69
CA LEU A 258 -18.47 -1.97 -18.98
C LEU A 258 -19.70 -1.07 -19.06
N SER A 259 -20.86 -1.57 -18.62
CA SER A 259 -22.09 -0.78 -18.54
C SER A 259 -21.95 0.40 -17.58
N SER A 260 -21.33 0.18 -16.43
CA SER A 260 -21.09 1.24 -15.44
C SER A 260 -20.15 2.33 -15.96
N VAL A 261 -19.04 1.96 -16.63
CA VAL A 261 -18.15 2.93 -17.28
C VAL A 261 -18.88 3.71 -18.36
N TRP A 262 -19.66 3.02 -19.20
CA TRP A 262 -20.46 3.67 -20.24
C TRP A 262 -21.45 4.68 -19.64
N GLU A 263 -22.14 4.32 -18.55
CA GLU A 263 -23.09 5.20 -17.86
C GLU A 263 -22.39 6.43 -17.26
N MET A 264 -21.27 6.23 -16.57
CA MET A 264 -20.47 7.32 -15.98
C MET A 264 -20.09 8.37 -17.03
N VAL A 265 -19.70 7.94 -18.22
CA VAL A 265 -19.26 8.81 -19.31
C VAL A 265 -20.45 9.44 -20.04
N ASN A 266 -21.40 8.62 -20.49
CA ASN A 266 -22.41 9.06 -21.45
C ASN A 266 -23.64 9.66 -20.79
N VAL A 267 -24.03 9.15 -19.62
CA VAL A 267 -25.22 9.61 -18.88
C VAL A 267 -24.82 10.64 -17.83
N ARG A 268 -23.83 10.32 -16.98
CA ARG A 268 -23.45 11.16 -15.84
C ARG A 268 -22.43 12.24 -16.18
N LYS A 269 -21.79 12.16 -17.34
CA LYS A 269 -20.75 13.10 -17.82
C LYS A 269 -19.55 13.22 -16.87
N ARG A 270 -19.16 12.13 -16.21
CA ARG A 270 -18.07 12.05 -15.22
C ARG A 270 -16.83 11.33 -15.75
N ASP A 271 -16.34 11.75 -16.91
CA ASP A 271 -15.16 11.16 -17.55
C ASP A 271 -13.90 11.22 -16.64
N THR A 272 -13.72 12.31 -15.89
CA THR A 272 -12.62 12.46 -14.92
C THR A 272 -12.65 11.40 -13.81
N ALA A 273 -13.84 11.00 -13.34
CA ALA A 273 -13.98 9.95 -12.33
C ALA A 273 -13.60 8.58 -12.91
N VAL A 274 -14.01 8.31 -14.15
CA VAL A 274 -13.60 7.10 -14.88
C VAL A 274 -12.09 7.07 -15.04
N ARG A 275 -11.46 8.18 -15.48
CA ARG A 275 -10.01 8.29 -15.57
C ARG A 275 -9.32 7.97 -14.25
N LYS A 276 -9.82 8.54 -13.14
CA LYS A 276 -9.31 8.26 -11.79
C LYS A 276 -9.41 6.77 -11.46
N GLY A 277 -10.55 6.13 -11.69
CA GLY A 277 -10.72 4.68 -11.46
C GLY A 277 -9.78 3.83 -12.31
N LEU A 278 -9.64 4.13 -13.60
CA LEU A 278 -8.72 3.42 -14.49
C LEU A 278 -7.25 3.57 -14.06
N LEU A 279 -6.83 4.75 -13.61
CA LEU A 279 -5.48 4.94 -13.07
C LEU A 279 -5.24 4.12 -11.80
N ARG A 280 -6.28 3.78 -11.03
CA ARG A 280 -6.14 2.84 -9.92
C ARG A 280 -5.96 1.41 -10.40
N LEU A 281 -6.73 0.99 -11.42
CA LEU A 281 -6.52 -0.31 -12.06
C LEU A 281 -5.10 -0.43 -12.64
N VAL A 282 -4.54 0.63 -13.23
CA VAL A 282 -3.13 0.66 -13.67
C VAL A 282 -2.18 0.35 -12.51
N ARG A 283 -2.38 0.95 -11.32
CA ARG A 283 -1.55 0.67 -10.14
C ARG A 283 -1.73 -0.77 -9.66
N LYS A 284 -2.97 -1.26 -9.61
CA LYS A 284 -3.28 -2.64 -9.21
C LYS A 284 -2.61 -3.65 -10.14
N VAL A 285 -2.79 -3.47 -11.46
CA VAL A 285 -2.18 -4.31 -12.49
C VAL A 285 -0.66 -4.25 -12.40
N ARG A 286 -0.06 -3.09 -12.16
CA ARG A 286 1.39 -3.00 -11.97
C ARG A 286 1.88 -3.81 -10.76
N GLY A 287 1.16 -3.76 -9.65
CA GLY A 287 1.50 -4.52 -8.44
C GLY A 287 1.36 -6.03 -8.63
N GLU A 288 0.41 -6.46 -9.45
CA GLU A 288 0.07 -7.89 -9.62
C GLU A 288 0.61 -8.52 -10.91
N ALA A 289 1.15 -7.74 -11.86
CA ALA A 289 1.49 -8.22 -13.20
C ALA A 289 2.48 -9.39 -13.21
N LEU A 290 3.41 -9.43 -12.25
CA LEU A 290 4.37 -10.53 -12.10
C LEU A 290 3.73 -11.84 -11.60
N ARG A 291 2.52 -11.76 -11.03
CA ARG A 291 1.78 -12.90 -10.46
C ARG A 291 0.69 -13.43 -11.39
N PHE A 292 0.24 -12.63 -12.35
CA PHE A 292 -0.72 -13.06 -13.36
C PHE A 292 -0.19 -14.28 -14.11
N ARG A 293 -1.10 -15.16 -14.54
CA ARG A 293 -0.84 -16.20 -15.53
C ARG A 293 -1.49 -15.83 -16.86
N GLY A 294 -1.36 -16.72 -17.86
CA GLY A 294 -1.89 -16.52 -19.20
C GLY A 294 -3.36 -16.07 -19.24
N PRO A 295 -4.29 -16.75 -18.53
CA PRO A 295 -5.70 -16.36 -18.48
C PRO A 295 -5.94 -14.95 -17.92
N GLU A 296 -5.25 -14.58 -16.85
CA GLU A 296 -5.37 -13.26 -16.20
C GLU A 296 -4.82 -12.17 -17.12
N TYR A 297 -3.64 -12.38 -17.73
CA TYR A 297 -3.09 -11.46 -18.73
C TYR A 297 -4.07 -11.24 -19.89
N GLU A 298 -4.57 -12.32 -20.49
CA GLU A 298 -5.50 -12.26 -21.60
C GLU A 298 -6.78 -11.52 -21.21
N PHE A 299 -7.31 -11.82 -20.03
CA PHE A 299 -8.49 -11.16 -19.50
C PHE A 299 -8.29 -9.66 -19.31
N VAL A 300 -7.24 -9.25 -18.57
CA VAL A 300 -6.99 -7.83 -18.27
C VAL A 300 -6.73 -7.04 -19.55
N SER A 301 -5.96 -7.62 -20.49
CA SER A 301 -5.71 -7.01 -21.80
C SER A 301 -7.01 -6.80 -22.59
N ARG A 302 -7.86 -7.83 -22.67
CA ARG A 302 -9.17 -7.75 -23.34
C ARG A 302 -10.08 -6.72 -22.68
N LEU A 303 -10.18 -6.70 -21.34
CA LEU A 303 -11.00 -5.74 -20.60
C LEU A 303 -10.55 -4.30 -20.87
N ALA A 304 -9.23 -4.03 -20.82
CA ALA A 304 -8.68 -2.71 -21.13
C ALA A 304 -9.02 -2.25 -22.55
N LEU A 305 -8.94 -3.14 -23.53
CA LEU A 305 -9.33 -2.87 -24.92
C LEU A 305 -10.83 -2.60 -25.06
N MET A 306 -11.68 -3.35 -24.36
CA MET A 306 -13.14 -3.12 -24.35
C MET A 306 -13.48 -1.75 -23.77
N ILE A 307 -12.89 -1.40 -22.62
CA ILE A 307 -13.07 -0.08 -21.99
C ILE A 307 -12.64 1.02 -22.95
N LYS A 308 -11.44 0.92 -23.53
CA LYS A 308 -10.91 1.93 -24.47
C LYS A 308 -11.83 2.18 -25.69
N ARG A 309 -12.61 1.18 -26.10
CA ARG A 309 -13.55 1.26 -27.23
C ARG A 309 -14.92 1.85 -26.87
N ILE A 310 -15.17 2.17 -25.59
CA ILE A 310 -16.42 2.81 -25.18
C ILE A 310 -16.52 4.20 -25.82
N ASN A 311 -17.62 4.43 -26.55
CA ASN A 311 -17.93 5.71 -27.14
C ASN A 311 -18.17 6.77 -26.04
N GLY A 312 -17.74 8.00 -26.31
CA GLY A 312 -17.88 9.13 -25.38
C GLY A 312 -16.69 9.36 -24.44
N LEU A 313 -15.74 8.42 -24.36
CA LEU A 313 -14.54 8.58 -23.54
C LEU A 313 -13.67 9.73 -24.04
N GLY A 314 -13.20 10.57 -23.11
CA GLY A 314 -12.16 11.56 -23.37
C GLY A 314 -10.84 10.90 -23.73
N ASP A 315 -9.97 11.63 -24.44
CA ASP A 315 -8.70 11.09 -24.92
C ASP A 315 -7.75 10.71 -23.77
N ASP A 316 -7.70 11.52 -22.70
CA ASP A 316 -6.95 11.19 -21.49
C ASP A 316 -7.45 9.89 -20.82
N THR A 317 -8.75 9.63 -20.88
CA THR A 317 -9.35 8.42 -20.30
C THR A 317 -9.06 7.20 -21.16
N LYS A 318 -9.04 7.34 -22.48
CA LYS A 318 -8.54 6.30 -23.39
C LYS A 318 -7.05 6.02 -23.19
N ILE A 319 -6.24 7.05 -22.88
CA ILE A 319 -4.84 6.88 -22.50
C ILE A 319 -4.74 6.06 -21.21
N ALA A 320 -5.51 6.38 -20.17
CA ALA A 320 -5.52 5.61 -18.92
C ALA A 320 -5.92 4.13 -19.15
N ALA A 321 -6.93 3.86 -19.99
CA ALA A 321 -7.29 2.49 -20.38
C ALA A 321 -6.15 1.78 -21.13
N LYS A 322 -5.46 2.48 -22.04
CA LYS A 322 -4.30 1.95 -22.76
C LYS A 322 -3.14 1.62 -21.81
N MET A 323 -2.90 2.44 -20.79
CA MET A 323 -1.81 2.22 -19.83
C MET A 323 -1.94 0.89 -19.08
N ILE A 324 -3.15 0.37 -18.89
CA ILE A 324 -3.36 -0.97 -18.32
C ILE A 324 -2.69 -2.03 -19.20
N HIS A 325 -2.91 -1.96 -20.51
CA HIS A 325 -2.27 -2.84 -21.49
C HIS A 325 -0.75 -2.62 -21.56
N ASP A 326 -0.32 -1.35 -21.60
CA ASP A 326 1.11 -1.01 -21.70
C ASP A 326 1.91 -1.49 -20.48
N VAL A 327 1.30 -1.54 -19.29
CA VAL A 327 1.89 -2.14 -18.09
C VAL A 327 2.03 -3.65 -18.27
N LEU A 328 0.97 -4.35 -18.66
CA LEU A 328 1.02 -5.80 -18.88
C LEU A 328 2.12 -6.20 -19.87
N ASP A 329 2.20 -5.54 -21.01
CA ASP A 329 3.18 -5.86 -22.06
C ASP A 329 4.63 -5.73 -21.61
N ARG A 330 4.95 -4.89 -20.62
CA ARG A 330 6.31 -4.84 -20.08
C ARG A 330 6.67 -6.07 -19.31
N TYR A 331 5.77 -6.48 -18.42
CA TYR A 331 6.01 -7.58 -17.53
C TYR A 331 5.93 -8.92 -18.28
N TYR A 332 5.12 -9.00 -19.34
CA TYR A 332 4.95 -10.21 -20.15
C TYR A 332 5.82 -10.29 -21.41
N MET A 333 6.07 -9.17 -22.08
CA MET A 333 6.75 -9.12 -23.38
C MET A 333 8.08 -8.35 -23.36
N GLY A 334 8.55 -7.90 -22.18
CA GLY A 334 9.84 -7.20 -22.04
C GLY A 334 9.88 -5.78 -22.64
N GLY A 335 8.72 -5.13 -22.80
CA GLY A 335 8.61 -3.78 -23.40
C GLY A 335 9.27 -2.63 -22.62
N ALA A 336 9.51 -1.50 -23.31
CA ALA A 336 10.14 -0.30 -22.75
C ALA A 336 9.26 0.45 -21.72
N GLY A 337 9.92 1.05 -20.71
CA GLY A 337 9.30 1.70 -19.54
C GLY A 337 8.33 2.85 -19.84
N VAL A 338 7.42 3.13 -18.90
CA VAL A 338 6.41 4.24 -18.91
C VAL A 338 7.05 5.17 -17.92
N ASP A 339 7.16 6.41 -18.34
CA ASP A 339 7.60 7.49 -17.48
C ASP A 339 6.69 7.59 -16.24
N LEU A 340 7.27 7.28 -15.08
CA LEU A 340 6.61 7.37 -13.78
C LEU A 340 6.16 8.80 -13.45
N GLY A 341 6.86 9.81 -13.98
CA GLY A 341 6.52 11.22 -13.83
C GLY A 341 5.22 11.58 -14.56
N PHE A 342 4.94 10.92 -15.69
CA PHE A 342 3.71 11.12 -16.46
C PHE A 342 2.48 10.57 -15.73
N ILE A 343 2.62 9.44 -15.02
CA ILE A 343 1.50 8.88 -14.24
C ILE A 343 1.19 9.79 -13.04
N GLN A 344 2.22 10.26 -12.33
CA GLN A 344 2.04 11.15 -11.18
C GLN A 344 1.48 12.53 -11.56
N SER A 345 1.86 13.07 -12.72
CA SER A 345 1.32 14.35 -13.21
C SER A 345 -0.17 14.25 -13.60
N LEU A 346 -0.63 13.08 -14.08
CA LEU A 346 -2.04 12.82 -14.39
C LEU A 346 -2.92 12.62 -13.15
N ILE A 347 -2.32 12.24 -12.01
CA ILE A 347 -3.05 11.94 -10.76
C ILE A 347 -3.34 13.21 -9.94
N GLY A 348 -2.56 14.28 -10.15
CA GLY A 348 -2.58 15.46 -9.27
C GLY A 348 -1.96 15.12 -7.91
N THR A 349 -0.91 15.82 -7.54
CA THR A 349 -0.29 15.70 -6.21
C THR A 349 -1.20 16.32 -5.17
N ASN A 350 -2.04 15.50 -4.52
CA ASN A 350 -2.59 15.87 -3.21
C ASN A 350 -1.54 15.55 -2.15
N SER A 351 -0.52 16.41 -2.07
CA SER A 351 0.30 16.60 -0.88
C SER A 351 -0.30 17.77 -0.10
N ALA A 352 -1.14 17.45 0.89
CA ALA A 352 -1.39 18.22 2.10
C ALA A 352 -2.03 17.29 3.13
#